data_AF-H6LK59-F1
#
_entry.id   AF-H6LK59-F1
#
_cell.length_a   1.000
_cell.length_b   1.000
_cell.length_c   1.000
_cell.angle_alpha   90.00
_cell.angle_beta   90.00
_cell.angle_gamma   90.00
#
_symmetry.space_group_name_H-M   'P 1'
#
loop_
_entity.id
_entity.type
_entity.pdbx_description
1 polymer ?
#
loop_
_entity_poly.entity_id
_entity_poly.type
_entity_poly.pdbx_seq_one_letter_code
_entity_poly.pdbx_strand_id
1 'polypeptide(L)'
;MFEKVYLILGSIELLILLILIGKYIYFEKFFYYSRTWYFFWGTFLFSEVILSFFDQDGSIPAAAVFLFFSALVFISRKTQKIRGLFLTLPITGILFSIISIPIAFKYLFSESMNSIITTNTSWMIIFDFIFWTGFILFLWKGGKWRRRFNEMLNNRTLSKWERGIINTAGLFFYFFCLGFKRR
;
A
#
# COMPACT_ATOMS: atom_id res chain seq x y z
N MET A 1 5.10 -15.61 -18.84
CA MET A 1 6.04 -15.63 -17.70
C MET A 1 6.37 -14.22 -17.21
N PHE A 2 6.81 -13.30 -18.07
CA PHE A 2 7.06 -11.89 -17.70
C PHE A 2 5.86 -11.17 -17.06
N GLU A 3 4.65 -11.38 -17.59
CA GLU A 3 3.42 -10.80 -17.03
C GLU A 3 3.15 -11.23 -15.59
N LYS A 4 3.38 -12.51 -15.27
CA LYS A 4 3.23 -13.03 -13.89
C LYS A 4 4.26 -12.44 -12.93
N VAL A 5 5.50 -12.24 -13.40
CA VAL A 5 6.54 -11.56 -12.61
C VAL A 5 6.15 -10.10 -12.37
N TYR A 6 5.59 -9.42 -13.37
CA TYR A 6 5.12 -8.04 -13.23
C TYR A 6 3.96 -7.93 -12.23
N LEU A 7 3.00 -8.86 -12.26
CA LEU A 7 1.92 -8.91 -11.26
C LEU A 7 2.46 -9.10 -9.85
N ILE A 8 3.40 -10.03 -9.64
CA ILE A 8 4.02 -10.27 -8.33
C ILE A 8 4.78 -9.02 -7.85
N LEU A 9 5.51 -8.34 -8.73
CA LEU A 9 6.19 -7.09 -8.40
C LEU A 9 5.20 -5.99 -8.00
N GLY A 10 4.10 -5.86 -8.73
CA GLY A 10 3.00 -4.94 -8.38
C GLY A 10 2.39 -5.26 -7.01
N SER A 11 2.16 -6.54 -6.71
CA SER A 11 1.67 -6.98 -5.39
C SER A 11 2.66 -6.64 -4.27
N ILE A 12 3.96 -6.82 -4.50
CA ILE A 12 5.01 -6.45 -3.54
C ILE A 12 5.01 -4.94 -3.31
N GLU A 13 4.99 -4.14 -4.37
CA GLU A 13 4.95 -2.68 -4.29
C GLU A 13 3.72 -2.19 -3.52
N LEU A 14 2.54 -2.73 -3.82
CA LEU A 14 1.30 -2.39 -3.15
C LEU A 14 1.38 -2.73 -1.66
N LEU A 15 1.89 -3.91 -1.30
CA LEU A 15 2.07 -4.30 0.10
C LEU A 15 3.06 -3.40 0.83
N ILE A 16 4.18 -3.05 0.19
CA ILE A 16 5.16 -2.11 0.76
C ILE A 16 4.49 -0.76 1.03
N LEU A 17 3.73 -0.22 0.08
CA LEU A 17 3.03 1.05 0.25
C LEU A 17 2.03 1.01 1.40
N LEU A 18 1.23 -0.05 1.51
CA LEU A 18 0.31 -0.22 2.65
C LEU A 18 1.05 -0.26 3.99
N ILE A 19 2.18 -0.98 4.06
CA ILE A 19 3.04 -1.02 5.26
C ILE A 19 3.61 0.36 5.56
N LEU A 20 4.08 1.10 4.55
CA LEU A 20 4.62 2.44 4.73
C LEU A 20 3.55 3.41 5.22
N ILE A 21 2.35 3.42 4.62
CA ILE A 21 1.23 4.25 5.05
C ILE A 21 0.83 3.88 6.48
N GLY A 22 0.66 2.59 6.76
CA GLY A 22 0.34 2.09 8.10
C GLY A 22 1.37 2.55 9.15
N LYS A 23 2.65 2.44 8.83
CA LYS A 23 3.74 2.78 9.76
C LYS A 23 3.93 4.29 9.93
N TYR A 24 3.96 5.05 8.83
CA TYR A 24 4.40 6.44 8.81
C TYR A 24 3.26 7.44 8.89
N ILE A 25 2.05 7.09 8.44
CA ILE A 25 0.86 7.97 8.54
C ILE A 25 0.00 7.57 9.74
N TYR A 26 -0.22 6.26 9.94
CA TYR A 26 -1.09 5.77 11.02
C TYR A 26 -0.37 5.42 12.32
N PHE A 27 0.96 5.49 12.32
CA PHE A 27 1.81 5.13 13.44
C PHE A 27 1.57 3.70 13.95
N GLU A 28 1.23 2.77 13.07
CA GLU A 28 1.07 1.37 13.42
C GLU A 28 2.42 0.71 13.72
N LYS A 29 2.45 0.00 14.84
CA LYS A 29 3.62 -0.76 15.29
C LYS A 29 3.50 -2.19 14.75
N PHE A 30 4.30 -2.49 13.74
CA PHE A 30 4.42 -3.83 13.16
C PHE A 30 5.47 -4.68 13.90
N PHE A 31 5.89 -5.79 13.28
CA PHE A 31 6.87 -6.70 13.88
C PHE A 31 8.18 -6.00 14.27
N TYR A 32 8.63 -6.30 15.48
CA TYR A 32 9.90 -5.83 16.02
C TYR A 32 11.08 -6.66 15.51
N TYR A 33 10.91 -7.99 15.42
CA TYR A 33 11.97 -8.92 15.05
C TYR A 33 12.05 -9.13 13.54
N SER A 34 13.26 -9.04 12.99
CA SER A 34 13.54 -9.29 11.56
C SER A 34 13.14 -10.70 11.12
N ARG A 35 13.27 -11.70 12.02
CA ARG A 35 12.87 -13.08 11.73
C ARG A 35 11.38 -13.20 11.36
N THR A 36 10.52 -12.49 12.08
CA THR A 36 9.07 -12.48 11.80
C THR A 36 8.77 -11.81 10.45
N TRP A 37 9.53 -10.77 10.09
CA TRP A 37 9.44 -10.17 8.77
C TRP A 37 9.84 -11.14 7.66
N TYR A 38 10.92 -11.91 7.81
CA TYR A 38 11.31 -12.92 6.81
C TYR A 38 10.25 -13.99 6.63
N PHE A 39 9.64 -14.48 7.71
CA PHE A 39 8.52 -15.43 7.61
C PHE A 39 7.31 -14.82 6.92
N PHE A 40 6.92 -13.61 7.30
CA PHE A 40 5.79 -12.91 6.68
C PHE A 40 6.01 -12.72 5.17
N TRP A 41 7.15 -12.14 4.78
CA TRP A 41 7.50 -11.96 3.37
C TRP A 41 7.62 -13.28 2.63
N GLY A 42 8.21 -14.31 3.23
CA GLY A 42 8.29 -15.64 2.65
C GLY A 42 6.91 -16.24 2.38
N THR A 43 5.99 -16.16 3.35
CA THR A 43 4.61 -16.65 3.18
C THR A 43 3.84 -15.87 2.13
N PHE A 44 3.99 -14.54 2.11
CA PHE A 44 3.36 -13.67 1.11
C PHE A 44 3.85 -13.97 -0.30
N LEU A 45 5.18 -14.01 -0.51
CA LEU A 45 5.75 -14.30 -1.82
C LEU A 45 5.36 -15.69 -2.32
N PHE A 46 5.36 -16.69 -1.44
CA PHE A 46 4.91 -18.03 -1.79
C PHE A 46 3.43 -18.04 -2.22
N SER A 47 2.55 -17.35 -1.49
CA SER A 47 1.15 -17.24 -1.89
C SER A 47 0.97 -16.47 -3.19
N GLU A 48 1.70 -15.37 -3.41
CA GLU A 48 1.61 -14.58 -4.66
C GLU A 48 2.03 -15.40 -5.87
N VAL A 49 3.10 -16.19 -5.75
CA VAL A 49 3.53 -17.10 -6.80
C VAL A 49 2.42 -18.11 -7.11
N ILE A 50 1.89 -18.79 -6.10
CA ILE A 50 0.81 -19.77 -6.27
C ILE A 50 -0.41 -19.11 -6.93
N LEU A 51 -0.93 -18.03 -6.36
CA LEU A 51 -2.14 -17.37 -6.83
C LEU A 51 -1.97 -16.83 -8.26
N SER A 52 -0.79 -16.35 -8.62
CA SER A 52 -0.49 -15.88 -9.97
C SER A 52 -0.57 -16.98 -11.03
N PHE A 53 -0.36 -18.25 -10.66
CA PHE A 53 -0.54 -19.38 -11.59
C PHE A 53 -2.00 -19.83 -11.72
N PHE A 54 -2.82 -19.64 -10.69
CA PHE A 54 -4.24 -20.02 -10.70
C PHE A 54 -5.18 -18.95 -11.25
N ASP A 55 -4.80 -17.67 -11.14
CA ASP A 55 -5.62 -16.56 -11.60
C ASP A 55 -5.13 -16.02 -12.96
N GLN A 56 -6.03 -15.94 -13.93
CA GLN A 56 -5.73 -15.36 -15.25
C GLN A 56 -5.93 -13.84 -15.25
N ASP A 57 -6.81 -13.30 -14.42
CA ASP A 57 -7.24 -11.90 -14.47
C ASP A 57 -6.48 -10.98 -13.48
N GLY A 58 -5.64 -11.55 -12.61
CA GLY A 58 -4.81 -10.82 -11.64
C GLY A 58 -5.57 -10.20 -10.47
N SER A 59 -6.87 -10.43 -10.37
CA SER A 59 -7.75 -9.91 -9.31
C SER A 59 -7.53 -10.59 -7.95
N ILE A 60 -7.24 -11.89 -7.95
CA ILE A 60 -7.02 -12.71 -6.76
C ILE A 60 -5.69 -12.34 -6.08
N PRO A 61 -4.54 -12.24 -6.79
CA PRO A 61 -3.30 -11.71 -6.24
C PRO A 61 -3.47 -10.31 -5.61
N ALA A 62 -4.16 -9.40 -6.31
CA ALA A 62 -4.41 -8.06 -5.78
C ALA A 62 -5.23 -8.08 -4.48
N ALA A 63 -6.26 -8.93 -4.39
CA ALA A 63 -7.05 -9.11 -3.16
C ALA A 63 -6.21 -9.72 -2.02
N ALA A 64 -5.31 -10.65 -2.33
CA ALA A 64 -4.43 -11.28 -1.36
C ALA A 64 -3.53 -10.26 -0.65
N VAL A 65 -3.02 -9.24 -1.36
CA VAL A 65 -2.24 -8.16 -0.74
C VAL A 65 -3.00 -7.49 0.42
N PHE A 66 -4.27 -7.15 0.22
CA PHE A 66 -5.08 -6.51 1.26
C PHE A 66 -5.38 -7.46 2.43
N LEU A 67 -5.53 -8.76 2.15
CA LEU A 67 -5.68 -9.79 3.19
C LEU A 67 -4.39 -9.94 4.01
N PHE A 68 -3.23 -10.01 3.37
CA PHE A 68 -1.93 -10.10 4.05
C PHE A 68 -1.64 -8.85 4.88
N PHE A 69 -1.97 -7.67 4.38
CA PHE A 69 -1.85 -6.44 5.16
C PHE A 69 -2.79 -6.44 6.37
N SER A 70 -4.04 -6.87 6.19
CA SER A 70 -4.99 -6.99 7.30
C SER A 70 -4.53 -8.00 8.36
N ALA A 71 -4.00 -9.15 7.92
CA ALA A 71 -3.40 -10.14 8.80
C ALA A 71 -2.18 -9.57 9.54
N LEU A 72 -1.32 -8.81 8.86
CA LEU A 72 -0.18 -8.13 9.46
C LEU A 72 -0.63 -7.19 10.59
N VAL A 73 -1.65 -6.36 10.35
CA VAL A 73 -2.23 -5.45 11.37
C VAL A 73 -2.81 -6.25 12.54
N PHE A 74 -3.54 -7.32 12.26
CA PHE A 74 -4.16 -8.17 13.28
C PHE A 74 -3.13 -8.86 14.19
N ILE A 75 -2.08 -9.44 13.61
CA ILE A 75 -1.04 -10.17 14.33
C ILE A 75 -0.14 -9.21 15.12
N SER A 76 0.16 -8.03 14.55
CA SER A 76 1.07 -7.06 15.18
C SER A 76 0.45 -6.36 16.40
N ARG A 77 -0.87 -6.22 16.45
CA ARG A 77 -1.57 -5.55 17.56
C ARG A 77 -1.74 -6.46 18.77
N LYS A 78 -1.34 -5.97 19.94
CA LYS A 78 -1.57 -6.66 21.22
C LYS A 78 -3.03 -6.55 21.70
N THR A 79 -3.69 -5.42 21.45
CA THR A 79 -5.06 -5.13 21.89
C THR A 79 -5.93 -4.63 20.74
N GLN A 80 -7.25 -4.78 20.87
CA GLN A 80 -8.24 -4.32 19.89
C GLN A 80 -7.97 -4.79 18.45
N LYS A 81 -7.58 -6.07 18.30
CA LYS A 81 -7.18 -6.67 17.01
C LYS A 81 -8.24 -6.52 15.92
N ILE A 82 -9.50 -6.80 16.26
CA ILE A 82 -10.65 -6.68 15.33
C ILE A 82 -10.86 -5.23 14.89
N ARG A 83 -10.77 -4.25 15.81
CA ARG A 83 -10.83 -2.83 15.46
C ARG A 83 -9.65 -2.41 14.57
N GLY A 84 -8.51 -3.08 14.67
CA GLY A 84 -7.36 -2.89 13.79
C GLY A 84 -7.64 -3.30 12.35
N LEU A 85 -8.42 -4.36 12.12
CA LEU A 85 -8.80 -4.77 10.76
C LEU A 85 -9.57 -3.66 10.02
N PHE A 86 -10.41 -2.90 10.72
CA PHE A 86 -11.12 -1.76 10.13
C PHE A 86 -10.20 -0.59 9.75
N LEU A 87 -8.96 -0.56 10.26
CA LEU A 87 -7.95 0.42 9.86
C LEU A 87 -7.45 0.18 8.44
N THR A 88 -7.58 -1.05 7.92
CA THR A 88 -7.19 -1.35 6.55
C THR A 88 -7.98 -0.48 5.57
N LEU A 89 -9.28 -0.28 5.77
CA LEU A 89 -10.12 0.51 4.87
C LEU A 89 -9.61 1.94 4.64
N PRO A 90 -9.43 2.79 5.67
CA PRO A 90 -8.95 4.14 5.45
C PRO A 90 -7.49 4.18 4.95
N ILE A 91 -6.65 3.20 5.31
CA ILE A 91 -5.30 3.06 4.74
C ILE A 91 -5.36 2.81 3.23
N THR A 92 -6.24 1.91 2.78
CA THR A 92 -6.43 1.63 1.35
C THR A 92 -7.00 2.84 0.61
N GLY A 93 -7.88 3.62 1.23
CA GLY A 93 -8.36 4.86 0.63
C GLY A 93 -7.27 5.91 0.46
N ILE A 94 -6.36 6.05 1.44
CA ILE A 94 -5.18 6.92 1.28
C ILE A 94 -4.27 6.42 0.16
N LEU A 95 -4.04 5.11 0.07
CA LEU A 95 -3.29 4.52 -1.04
C LEU A 95 -3.92 4.90 -2.39
N PHE A 96 -5.23 4.73 -2.54
CA PHE A 96 -5.94 5.13 -3.76
C PHE A 96 -5.84 6.62 -4.03
N SER A 97 -5.87 7.48 -3.01
CA SER A 97 -5.68 8.92 -3.20
C SER A 97 -4.30 9.25 -3.77
N ILE A 98 -3.24 8.60 -3.27
CA ILE A 98 -1.86 8.81 -3.73
C ILE A 98 -1.71 8.40 -5.19
N ILE A 99 -2.35 7.30 -5.59
CA ILE A 99 -2.30 6.79 -6.98
C ILE A 99 -3.18 7.62 -7.92
N SER A 100 -4.36 8.04 -7.46
CA SER A 100 -5.33 8.77 -8.29
C SER A 100 -4.92 10.22 -8.55
N ILE A 101 -4.21 10.89 -7.65
CA ILE A 101 -3.78 12.29 -7.84
C ILE A 101 -2.91 12.48 -9.10
N PRO A 102 -1.84 11.71 -9.35
CA PRO A 102 -1.07 11.80 -10.59
C PRO A 102 -1.88 11.52 -11.85
N ILE A 103 -2.82 10.57 -11.79
CA ILE A 103 -3.70 10.21 -12.90
C ILE A 103 -4.66 11.37 -13.21
N ALA A 104 -5.28 11.95 -12.18
CA ALA A 104 -6.16 13.10 -12.29
C ALA A 104 -5.40 14.35 -12.79
N PHE A 105 -4.17 14.55 -12.33
CA PHE A 105 -3.31 15.62 -12.82
C PHE A 105 -3.05 15.46 -14.32
N LYS A 106 -2.65 14.27 -14.79
CA LYS A 106 -2.47 14.00 -16.22
C LYS A 106 -3.75 14.24 -17.02
N TYR A 107 -4.91 13.89 -16.47
CA TYR A 107 -6.21 14.14 -17.08
C TYR A 107 -6.50 15.63 -17.29
N LEU A 108 -6.13 16.49 -16.33
CA LEU A 108 -6.32 17.94 -16.47
C LEU A 108 -5.49 18.57 -17.60
N PHE A 109 -4.36 17.95 -17.99
CA PHE A 109 -3.46 18.45 -19.04
C PHE A 109 -3.56 17.69 -20.36
N SER A 110 -4.45 16.70 -20.46
CA SER A 110 -4.64 15.90 -21.67
C SER A 110 -6.05 16.09 -22.21
N GLU A 111 -6.19 16.54 -23.45
CA GLU A 111 -7.49 16.91 -24.05
C GLU A 111 -8.47 15.73 -24.22
N SER A 112 -8.06 14.49 -23.92
CA SER A 112 -8.90 13.31 -24.17
C SER A 112 -8.58 12.13 -23.25
N MET A 113 -9.61 11.62 -22.57
CA MET A 113 -9.60 10.41 -21.75
C MET A 113 -9.11 9.16 -22.52
N ASN A 114 -9.35 9.13 -23.84
CA ASN A 114 -8.92 8.04 -24.72
C ASN A 114 -7.40 8.03 -24.96
N SER A 115 -6.73 9.18 -24.91
CA SER A 115 -5.28 9.25 -25.11
C SER A 115 -4.48 8.74 -23.90
N ILE A 116 -5.08 8.83 -22.70
CA ILE A 116 -4.48 8.35 -21.45
C ILE A 116 -4.59 6.83 -21.33
N ILE A 117 -5.72 6.24 -21.73
CA ILE A 117 -5.98 4.79 -21.62
C ILE A 117 -5.17 3.99 -22.66
N THR A 118 -4.87 4.59 -23.83
CA THR A 118 -4.15 3.93 -24.93
C THR A 118 -2.62 4.04 -24.85
N THR A 119 -2.07 4.95 -24.02
CA THR A 119 -0.61 5.11 -23.77
C THR A 119 -0.17 4.54 -22.41
N ASN A 120 -0.89 3.53 -21.90
CA ASN A 120 -0.92 3.15 -20.49
C ASN A 120 0.36 2.51 -19.93
N THR A 121 1.17 1.80 -20.74
CA THR A 121 2.31 1.03 -20.23
C THR A 121 3.54 1.88 -19.89
N SER A 122 3.88 2.88 -20.70
CA SER A 122 5.12 3.65 -20.48
C SER A 122 5.10 4.51 -19.22
N TRP A 123 3.93 5.02 -18.83
CA TRP A 123 3.80 5.84 -17.62
C TRP A 123 3.84 5.00 -16.34
N MET A 124 3.24 3.81 -16.35
CA MET A 124 3.33 2.87 -15.22
C MET A 124 4.79 2.50 -14.94
N ILE A 125 5.56 2.19 -15.98
CA ILE A 125 7.00 1.89 -15.85
C ILE A 125 7.78 3.05 -15.21
N ILE A 126 7.44 4.31 -15.54
CA ILE A 126 8.07 5.49 -14.93
C ILE A 126 7.72 5.57 -13.44
N PHE A 127 6.45 5.37 -13.07
CA PHE A 127 6.04 5.37 -11.66
C PHE A 127 6.71 4.25 -10.87
N ASP A 128 6.75 3.04 -11.41
CA ASP A 128 7.44 1.90 -10.81
C ASP A 128 8.94 2.25 -10.62
N PHE A 129 9.59 2.82 -11.64
CA PHE A 129 11.00 3.21 -11.55
C PHE A 129 11.25 4.28 -10.48
N ILE A 130 10.39 5.31 -10.41
CA ILE A 130 10.45 6.35 -9.38
C ILE A 130 10.25 5.74 -7.99
N PHE A 131 9.26 4.87 -7.84
CA PHE A 131 8.97 4.19 -6.59
C PHE A 131 10.16 3.35 -6.13
N TRP A 132 10.67 2.44 -6.97
CA TRP A 132 11.79 1.57 -6.61
C TRP A 132 13.07 2.35 -6.33
N THR A 133 13.39 3.37 -7.14
CA THR A 133 14.55 4.23 -6.90
C THR A 133 14.41 4.97 -5.58
N GLY A 134 13.24 5.58 -5.32
CA GLY A 134 12.95 6.26 -4.06
C GLY A 134 12.99 5.32 -2.87
N PHE A 135 12.45 4.11 -3.01
CA PHE A 135 12.43 3.09 -1.96
C PHE A 135 13.83 2.57 -1.63
N ILE A 136 14.67 2.31 -2.63
CA ILE A 136 16.07 1.91 -2.43
C ILE A 136 16.87 3.03 -1.75
N LEU A 137 16.74 4.28 -2.22
CA LEU A 137 17.38 5.43 -1.59
C LEU A 137 16.91 5.60 -0.14
N PHE A 138 15.61 5.44 0.09
CA PHE A 138 15.03 5.42 1.42
C PHE A 138 15.67 4.34 2.27
N LEU A 139 15.79 3.10 1.79
CA LEU A 139 16.42 1.99 2.51
C LEU A 139 17.90 2.25 2.82
N TRP A 140 18.70 2.70 1.85
CA TRP A 140 20.13 2.95 2.03
C TRP A 140 20.45 4.18 2.88
N LYS A 141 19.90 5.35 2.53
CA LYS A 141 20.25 6.63 3.20
C LYS A 141 19.33 6.98 4.37
N GLY A 142 18.14 6.38 4.42
CA GLY A 142 17.13 6.68 5.44
C GLY A 142 17.37 6.02 6.81
N GLY A 143 18.45 5.27 7.02
CA GLY A 143 18.67 4.52 8.28
C GLY A 143 18.60 5.39 9.55
N LYS A 144 19.29 6.54 9.56
CA LYS A 144 19.25 7.50 10.69
C LYS A 144 17.84 8.05 10.92
N TRP A 145 17.13 8.38 9.84
CA TRP A 145 15.76 8.89 9.90
C TRP A 145 14.79 7.82 10.40
N ARG A 146 14.87 6.59 9.87
CA ARG A 146 14.04 5.46 10.33
C ARG A 146 14.25 5.15 11.81
N ARG A 147 15.49 5.22 12.30
CA ARG A 147 15.78 5.01 13.72
C ARG A 147 15.15 6.09 14.61
N ARG A 148 15.37 7.37 14.27
CA ARG A 148 14.73 8.51 14.96
C ARG A 148 13.21 8.42 14.92
N PHE A 149 12.65 8.02 13.78
CA PHE A 149 11.21 7.86 13.63
C PHE A 149 10.65 6.72 14.48
N ASN A 150 11.35 5.58 14.57
CA ASN A 150 10.96 4.48 15.44
C ASN A 150 11.01 4.88 16.94
N GLU A 151 11.99 5.70 17.34
CA GLU A 151 12.05 6.26 18.69
C GLU A 151 10.85 7.18 18.98
N MET A 152 10.51 8.07 18.03
CA MET A 152 9.30 8.91 18.13
C MET A 152 8.01 8.08 18.18
N LEU A 153 7.90 7.04 17.36
CA LEU A 153 6.77 6.08 17.35
C LEU A 153 6.57 5.39 18.70
N ASN A 154 7.65 5.15 19.43
CA ASN A 154 7.54 4.53 20.75
C ASN A 154 6.96 5.49 21.79
N ASN A 155 7.22 6.79 21.64
CA ASN A 155 6.87 7.82 22.61
C ASN A 155 5.62 8.63 22.22
N ARG A 156 5.17 8.55 20.96
CA ARG A 156 4.02 9.30 20.44
C ARG A 156 2.95 8.36 19.90
N THR A 157 1.70 8.66 20.23
CA THR A 157 0.51 8.10 19.59
C THR A 157 -0.27 9.22 18.91
N LEU A 158 -0.98 8.90 17.83
CA LEU A 158 -1.93 9.85 17.24
C LEU A 158 -2.98 10.24 18.28
N SER A 159 -3.22 11.53 18.42
CA SER A 159 -4.36 12.06 19.16
C SER A 159 -5.67 11.58 18.54
N LYS A 160 -6.75 11.62 19.31
CA LYS A 160 -8.09 11.22 18.82
C LYS A 160 -8.51 12.04 17.60
N TRP A 161 -8.15 13.33 17.55
CA TRP A 161 -8.44 14.23 16.44
C TRP A 161 -7.62 13.90 15.19
N GLU A 162 -6.30 13.76 15.30
CA GLU A 162 -5.44 13.38 14.16
C GLU A 162 -5.92 12.05 13.55
N ARG A 163 -6.19 11.05 14.40
CA ARG A 163 -6.70 9.76 13.95
C ARG A 163 -8.09 9.88 13.31
N GLY A 164 -8.96 10.73 13.85
CA GLY A 164 -10.27 11.03 13.27
C GLY A 164 -10.16 11.61 11.87
N ILE A 165 -9.34 12.66 11.68
CA ILE A 165 -9.14 13.32 10.39
C ILE A 165 -8.59 12.34 9.35
N ILE A 166 -7.52 11.60 9.70
CA ILE A 166 -6.88 10.67 8.78
C ILE A 166 -7.84 9.52 8.42
N ASN A 167 -8.62 8.99 9.39
CA ASN A 167 -9.62 7.97 9.12
C ASN A 167 -10.74 8.47 8.21
N THR A 168 -11.28 9.67 8.49
CA THR A 168 -12.37 10.24 7.70
C THR A 168 -11.90 10.53 6.27
N ALA A 169 -10.72 11.12 6.10
CA ALA A 169 -10.13 11.35 4.78
C ALA A 169 -9.90 10.03 4.03
N GLY A 170 -9.30 9.04 4.68
CA GLY A 170 -9.09 7.72 4.09
C GLY A 170 -10.39 7.03 3.69
N LEU A 171 -11.40 7.01 4.55
CA LEU A 171 -12.72 6.45 4.21
C LEU A 171 -13.39 7.22 3.07
N PHE A 172 -13.31 8.55 3.08
CA PHE A 172 -13.83 9.38 2.00
C PHE A 172 -13.21 9.00 0.66
N PHE A 173 -11.88 8.91 0.58
CA PHE A 173 -11.20 8.48 -0.65
C PHE A 173 -11.53 7.05 -1.05
N TYR A 174 -11.63 6.14 -0.08
CA TYR A 174 -12.01 4.75 -0.34
C TYR A 174 -13.39 4.66 -1.02
N PHE A 175 -14.41 5.33 -0.45
CA PHE A 175 -15.75 5.34 -1.02
C PHE A 175 -15.82 6.12 -2.33
N PHE A 176 -15.08 7.22 -2.46
CA PHE A 176 -15.02 8.01 -3.69
C PHE A 176 -14.48 7.17 -4.84
N CYS A 177 -13.36 6.46 -4.63
CA CYS A 177 -12.77 5.57 -5.64
C CYS A 177 -13.66 4.37 -5.97
N LEU A 178 -14.37 3.79 -4.98
CA LEU A 178 -15.35 2.73 -5.23
C LEU A 178 -16.57 3.22 -6.01
N GLY A 179 -17.04 4.44 -5.73
CA GLY A 179 -18.18 5.06 -6.41
C GLY A 179 -17.92 5.32 -7.89
N PHE A 180 -16.66 5.59 -8.27
CA PHE A 180 -16.24 5.82 -9.65
C PHE A 180 -16.41 4.57 -10.55
N LYS A 181 -16.48 3.36 -9.98
CA LYS A 181 -16.66 2.11 -10.75
C LYS A 181 -18.14 1.80 -11.07
N ARG A 182 -19.10 2.55 -10.52
CA ARG A 182 -20.56 2.29 -10.66
C ARG A 182 -21.29 3.23 -11.64
N ARG A 183 -20.57 4.08 -12.38
CA ARG A 183 -21.11 4.90 -13.47
C ARG A 183 -20.34 4.61 -14.74
#